data_AF-A0A6C0JVJ4-F1
#
_entry.id   AF-A0A6C0JVJ4-F1
#
_cell.length_a   1.000
_cell.length_b   1.000
_cell.length_c   1.000
_cell.angle_alpha   90.00
_cell.angle_beta   90.00
_cell.angle_gamma   90.00
#
_symmetry.space_group_name_H-M   'P 1'
#
loop_
_entity.id
_entity.type
_entity.pdbx_description
1 polymer ?
#
loop_
_entity_poly.entity_id
_entity_poly.type
_entity_poly.pdbx_seq_one_letter_code
_entity_poly.pdbx_strand_id
1 'polypeptide(L)'
;MVFKKPVPKGCKTFRVPQTVGIAGWIVLTYERKTPIAVWITNSSEQKIPLIADARICGDTFLRVERISPLKFVVSDVWVYNSNCVFACSTFRQRYEWLATCLKTFTSYVEGVTVQLIHKSEFDGDIKGYEDHPEELIGSIGYFSEKDYSEVYTVHKMAIPDCYEIIGKGYIRVPDLKTSVYLRSKGDTFTCRCAKHSDEFWTVLENIPDVE
;
A
#
# COMPACT_ATOMS: atom_id res chain seq x y z
N MET A 1 8.90 -7.35 -2.71
CA MET A 1 8.29 -7.65 -4.02
C MET A 1 6.91 -8.21 -3.76
N VAL A 2 5.94 -7.92 -4.63
CA VAL A 2 4.57 -8.43 -4.54
C VAL A 2 4.06 -8.75 -5.93
N PHE A 3 3.19 -9.74 -6.04
CA PHE A 3 2.50 -10.05 -7.29
C PHE A 3 1.34 -9.10 -7.52
N LYS A 4 1.19 -8.58 -8.74
CA LYS A 4 -0.04 -7.94 -9.20
C LYS A 4 -1.02 -8.99 -9.75
N LYS A 5 -1.38 -9.96 -8.91
CA LYS A 5 -2.28 -11.07 -9.27
C LYS A 5 -3.25 -11.31 -8.11
N PRO A 6 -4.44 -11.89 -8.36
CA PRO A 6 -5.36 -12.26 -7.29
C PRO A 6 -4.72 -13.25 -6.33
N VAL A 7 -5.10 -13.14 -5.05
CA VAL A 7 -4.75 -14.14 -4.03
C VAL A 7 -5.34 -15.50 -4.44
N PRO A 8 -4.58 -16.60 -4.39
CA PRO A 8 -5.11 -17.94 -4.65
C PRO A 8 -6.32 -18.27 -3.76
N LYS A 9 -7.36 -18.87 -4.35
CA LYS A 9 -8.58 -19.25 -3.61
C LYS A 9 -8.25 -20.20 -2.46
N GLY A 10 -8.79 -19.93 -1.28
CA GLY A 10 -8.59 -20.74 -0.07
C GLY A 10 -7.27 -20.52 0.66
N CYS A 11 -6.39 -19.63 0.17
CA CYS A 11 -5.16 -19.26 0.86
C CYS A 11 -5.47 -18.33 2.04
N LYS A 12 -5.04 -18.71 3.25
CA LYS A 12 -5.06 -17.80 4.40
C LYS A 12 -3.94 -16.78 4.25
N THR A 13 -4.29 -15.50 4.33
CA THR A 13 -3.33 -14.41 4.18
C THR A 13 -3.35 -13.47 5.37
N PHE A 14 -2.17 -12.93 5.67
CA PHE A 14 -1.95 -11.80 6.54
C PHE A 14 -1.93 -10.53 5.70
N ARG A 15 -2.91 -9.65 5.92
CA ARG A 15 -3.09 -8.43 5.15
C ARG A 15 -2.42 -7.25 5.83
N VAL A 16 -1.68 -6.45 5.06
CA VAL A 16 -1.06 -5.18 5.52
C VAL A 16 -1.30 -4.05 4.52
N PRO A 17 -1.37 -2.79 4.98
CA PRO A 17 -1.51 -1.65 4.08
C PRO A 17 -0.26 -1.45 3.21
N GLN A 18 -0.42 -0.94 1.99
CA GLN A 18 0.67 -0.43 1.17
C GLN A 18 0.54 1.08 1.00
N THR A 19 1.59 1.82 1.35
CA THR A 19 1.54 3.29 1.34
C THR A 19 1.73 3.85 -0.07
N VAL A 20 1.41 5.13 -0.23
CA VAL A 20 1.71 5.90 -1.46
C VAL A 20 3.20 6.26 -1.61
N GLY A 21 4.04 5.91 -0.62
CA GLY A 21 5.46 6.25 -0.60
C GLY A 21 6.31 5.53 -1.65
N ILE A 22 7.54 6.01 -1.81
CA ILE A 22 8.52 5.45 -2.75
C ILE A 22 9.16 4.21 -2.14
N ALA A 23 8.97 3.06 -2.77
CA ALA A 23 9.49 1.78 -2.29
C ALA A 23 11.01 1.64 -2.49
N GLY A 24 11.65 0.89 -1.58
CA GLY A 24 13.08 0.59 -1.64
C GLY A 24 13.57 -0.12 -0.37
N TRP A 25 14.87 0.02 -0.09
CA TRP A 25 15.56 -0.64 1.00
C TRP A 25 16.36 0.34 1.85
N ILE A 26 16.28 0.22 3.18
CA ILE A 26 17.30 0.76 4.07
C ILE A 26 18.25 -0.38 4.44
N VAL A 27 19.54 -0.19 4.17
CA VAL A 27 20.61 -1.11 4.56
C VAL A 27 21.39 -0.49 5.71
N LEU A 28 21.40 -1.19 6.85
CA LEU A 28 22.21 -0.86 8.02
C LEU A 28 23.47 -1.73 7.96
N THR A 29 24.61 -1.10 7.73
CA THR A 29 25.89 -1.78 7.49
C THR A 29 27.04 -0.98 8.08
N TYR A 30 28.28 -1.40 7.84
CA TYR A 30 29.49 -0.71 8.24
C TYR A 30 30.28 -0.23 7.03
N GLU A 31 30.71 1.02 7.07
CA GLU A 31 31.76 1.54 6.18
C GLU A 31 33.02 1.78 7.01
N ARG A 32 34.06 0.98 6.75
CA ARG A 32 35.37 1.09 7.43
C ARG A 32 35.27 1.17 8.97
N LYS A 33 34.37 0.34 9.55
CA LYS A 33 34.02 0.24 10.99
C LYS A 33 33.05 1.29 11.55
N THR A 34 32.58 2.22 10.73
CA THR A 34 31.53 3.15 11.14
C THR A 34 30.16 2.62 10.71
N PRO A 35 29.19 2.46 11.63
CA PRO A 35 27.82 2.13 11.26
C PRO A 35 27.23 3.21 10.34
N ILE A 36 26.61 2.81 9.25
CA ILE A 36 25.93 3.68 8.31
C ILE A 36 24.56 3.13 7.93
N ALA A 37 23.66 4.01 7.53
CA ALA A 37 22.38 3.66 6.92
C ALA A 37 22.33 4.18 5.49
N VAL A 38 22.01 3.30 4.54
CA VAL A 38 21.89 3.64 3.12
C VAL A 38 20.47 3.35 2.65
N TRP A 39 19.81 4.36 2.11
CA TRP A 39 18.56 4.23 1.37
C TRP A 39 18.85 3.88 -0.07
N ILE A 40 18.26 2.80 -0.57
CA ILE A 40 18.49 2.26 -1.91
C ILE A 40 17.15 2.08 -2.62
N THR A 41 17.06 2.58 -3.84
CA THR A 41 15.97 2.33 -4.78
C THR A 41 16.51 1.61 -6.02
N ASN A 42 15.66 1.33 -7.00
CA ASN A 42 16.11 0.75 -8.27
C ASN A 42 17.02 1.69 -9.09
N SER A 43 17.03 2.99 -8.78
CA SER A 43 17.71 4.02 -9.58
C SER A 43 18.71 4.87 -8.81
N SER A 44 18.76 4.75 -7.48
CA SER A 44 19.61 5.61 -6.64
C SER A 44 19.94 4.97 -5.31
N GLU A 45 21.07 5.42 -4.74
CA GLU A 45 21.47 5.15 -3.38
C GLU A 45 21.84 6.46 -2.66
N GLN A 46 21.53 6.55 -1.37
CA GLN A 46 21.77 7.74 -0.56
C GLN A 46 22.04 7.35 0.89
N LYS A 47 23.15 7.84 1.47
CA LYS A 47 23.36 7.76 2.93
C LYS A 47 22.35 8.65 3.65
N ILE A 48 21.72 8.13 4.70
CA ILE A 48 20.69 8.84 5.46
C ILE A 48 21.08 8.97 6.94
N PRO A 49 20.71 10.09 7.61
CA PRO A 49 21.01 10.28 9.02
C PRO A 49 20.04 9.46 9.88
N LEU A 50 20.45 8.25 10.28
CA LEU A 50 19.66 7.37 11.13
C LEU A 50 20.38 7.13 12.47
N ILE A 51 19.63 7.18 13.57
CA ILE A 51 20.11 6.74 14.88
C ILE A 51 19.70 5.29 15.06
N ALA A 52 20.69 4.40 14.97
CA ALA A 52 20.53 2.97 15.16
C ALA A 52 21.57 2.45 16.14
N ASP A 53 21.16 1.52 17.00
CA ASP A 53 22.06 0.78 17.85
C ASP A 53 22.99 -0.10 16.99
N ALA A 54 24.29 -0.11 17.30
CA ALA A 54 25.28 -0.85 16.53
C ALA A 54 24.94 -2.35 16.40
N ARG A 55 24.18 -2.92 17.34
CA ARG A 55 23.75 -4.32 17.33
C ARG A 55 22.83 -4.69 16.16
N ILE A 56 22.26 -3.73 15.43
CA ILE A 56 21.43 -4.01 14.24
C ILE A 56 22.12 -3.62 12.91
N CYS A 57 23.36 -3.10 12.97
CA CYS A 57 24.07 -2.58 11.80
C CYS A 57 24.91 -3.64 11.08
N GLY A 58 24.74 -4.93 11.37
CA GLY A 58 25.52 -6.00 10.76
C GLY A 58 24.97 -6.48 9.42
N ASP A 59 24.73 -5.61 8.45
CA ASP A 59 24.03 -5.95 7.20
C ASP A 59 22.55 -6.33 7.42
N THR A 60 21.79 -5.38 7.97
CA THR A 60 20.33 -5.50 8.12
C THR A 60 19.61 -4.77 6.99
N PHE A 61 18.71 -5.46 6.31
CA PHE A 61 18.03 -5.00 5.10
C PHE A 61 16.54 -4.84 5.40
N LEU A 62 16.12 -3.58 5.54
CA LEU A 62 14.75 -3.22 5.84
C LEU A 62 14.03 -2.82 4.55
N ARG A 63 12.92 -3.47 4.24
CA ARG A 63 12.03 -3.04 3.15
C ARG A 63 11.24 -1.84 3.65
N VAL A 64 11.36 -0.69 2.97
CA VAL A 64 10.67 0.52 3.40
C VAL A 64 10.00 1.28 2.24
N GLU A 65 9.10 2.17 2.61
CA GLU A 65 8.45 3.14 1.73
C GLU A 65 8.76 4.55 2.27
N ARG A 66 9.45 5.37 1.47
CA ARG A 66 9.77 6.76 1.82
C ARG A 66 8.54 7.64 1.59
N ILE A 67 7.99 8.18 2.68
CA ILE A 67 6.80 9.05 2.67
C ILE A 67 7.17 10.54 2.76
N SER A 68 8.33 10.86 3.34
CA SER A 68 8.92 12.20 3.32
C SER A 68 10.45 12.11 3.38
N PRO A 69 11.22 13.21 3.30
CA PRO A 69 12.67 13.16 3.36
C PRO A 69 13.26 12.47 4.59
N LEU A 70 12.60 12.57 5.74
CA LEU A 70 13.05 12.00 7.01
C LEU A 70 12.06 11.00 7.62
N LYS A 71 11.03 10.55 6.88
CA LYS A 71 10.05 9.57 7.36
C LYS A 71 9.94 8.39 6.41
N PHE A 72 10.11 7.19 6.96
CA PHE A 72 10.08 5.94 6.23
C PHE A 72 9.17 4.94 6.95
N VAL A 73 8.27 4.32 6.20
CA VAL A 73 7.41 3.25 6.71
C VAL A 73 8.08 1.92 6.44
N VAL A 74 8.39 1.18 7.51
CA VAL A 74 9.10 -0.10 7.45
C VAL A 74 8.10 -1.24 7.34
N SER A 75 8.24 -2.02 6.28
CA SER A 75 7.25 -3.02 5.87
C SER A 75 7.67 -4.47 6.17
N ASP A 76 8.97 -4.76 6.09
CA ASP A 76 9.51 -6.11 6.25
C ASP A 76 11.02 -6.03 6.52
N VAL A 77 11.62 -7.13 6.97
CA VAL A 77 13.07 -7.32 7.08
C VAL A 77 13.48 -8.51 6.23
N TRP A 78 14.43 -8.32 5.31
CA TRP A 78 14.93 -9.41 4.46
C TRP A 78 16.10 -10.14 5.12
N VAL A 79 17.10 -9.35 5.50
CA VAL A 79 18.33 -9.80 6.19
C VAL A 79 18.38 -9.10 7.53
N TYR A 80 18.69 -9.83 8.60
CA TYR A 80 18.95 -9.28 9.92
C TYR A 80 20.33 -9.73 10.37
N ASN A 81 21.24 -8.78 10.56
CA ASN A 81 22.64 -9.04 10.92
C ASN A 81 23.28 -10.17 10.08
N SER A 82 23.32 -9.99 8.75
CA SER A 82 23.83 -10.94 7.76
C SER A 82 23.08 -12.27 7.65
N ASN A 83 22.02 -12.50 8.44
CA ASN A 83 21.18 -13.69 8.36
C ASN A 83 19.95 -13.43 7.49
N CYS A 84 19.74 -14.25 6.45
CA CYS A 84 18.58 -14.15 5.57
C CYS A 84 17.31 -14.66 6.28
N VAL A 85 16.70 -13.82 7.11
CA VAL A 85 15.49 -14.14 7.86
C VAL A 85 14.30 -14.39 6.94
N PHE A 86 14.26 -13.76 5.75
CA PHE A 86 13.24 -14.02 4.74
C PHE A 86 13.10 -15.50 4.39
N ALA A 87 14.22 -16.21 4.26
CA ALA A 87 14.24 -17.61 3.82
C ALA A 87 13.83 -18.62 4.90
N CYS A 88 13.76 -18.21 6.17
CA CYS A 88 13.50 -19.11 7.30
C CYS A 88 12.30 -18.71 8.18
N SER A 89 11.55 -17.68 7.78
CA SER A 89 10.38 -17.21 8.53
C SER A 89 9.21 -16.82 7.62
N THR A 90 8.02 -16.85 8.19
CA THR A 90 6.81 -16.32 7.56
C THR A 90 6.82 -14.80 7.56
N PHE A 91 6.06 -14.17 6.68
CA PHE A 91 5.93 -12.71 6.68
C PHE A 91 5.44 -12.17 8.03
N ARG A 92 4.45 -12.83 8.63
CA ARG A 92 3.87 -12.42 9.93
C ARG A 92 4.90 -12.41 11.05
N GLN A 93 5.73 -13.44 11.15
CA GLN A 93 6.83 -13.49 12.13
C GLN A 93 7.77 -12.29 11.96
N ARG A 94 8.22 -12.02 10.73
CA ARG A 94 9.10 -10.88 10.46
C ARG A 94 8.43 -9.55 10.77
N TYR A 95 7.15 -9.39 10.45
CA TYR A 95 6.36 -8.21 10.75
C TYR A 95 6.27 -7.95 12.27
N GLU A 96 5.98 -8.98 13.07
CA GLU A 96 5.91 -8.87 14.52
C GLU A 96 7.29 -8.62 15.17
N TRP A 97 8.34 -9.32 14.71
CA TRP A 97 9.71 -9.07 15.17
C TRP A 97 10.17 -7.66 14.84
N LEU A 98 9.86 -7.18 13.64
CA LEU A 98 10.26 -5.87 13.16
C LEU A 98 9.72 -4.74 14.05
N ALA A 99 8.45 -4.81 14.46
CA ALA A 99 7.86 -3.84 15.39
C ALA A 99 8.69 -3.71 16.68
N THR A 100 9.10 -4.86 17.24
CA THR A 100 9.92 -4.90 18.46
C THR A 100 11.35 -4.40 18.20
N CYS A 101 11.96 -4.81 17.08
CA CYS A 101 13.31 -4.41 16.71
C CYS A 101 13.43 -2.90 16.52
N LEU A 102 12.50 -2.27 15.78
CA LEU A 102 12.53 -0.83 15.53
C LEU A 102 12.42 -0.04 16.84
N LYS A 103 11.47 -0.42 17.71
CA LYS A 103 11.30 0.21 19.03
C LYS A 103 12.52 0.07 19.94
N THR A 104 13.24 -1.05 19.84
CA THR A 104 14.37 -1.36 20.72
C THR A 104 15.67 -0.72 20.26
N PHE A 105 15.91 -0.68 18.95
CA PHE A 105 17.23 -0.41 18.39
C PHE A 105 17.31 0.86 17.56
N THR A 106 16.22 1.61 17.42
CA THR A 106 16.22 2.87 16.66
C THR A 106 15.58 3.98 17.46
N SER A 107 16.03 5.20 17.24
CA SER A 107 15.43 6.42 17.78
C SER A 107 15.51 7.52 16.74
N TYR A 108 14.81 8.63 16.97
CA TYR A 108 14.86 9.76 16.06
C TYR A 108 14.80 11.08 16.81
N VAL A 109 15.34 12.12 16.18
CA VAL A 109 15.20 13.51 16.58
C VAL A 109 14.45 14.20 15.45
N GLU A 110 13.29 14.75 15.78
CA GLU A 110 12.41 15.38 14.80
C GLU A 110 13.13 16.49 14.03
N GLY A 111 12.97 16.47 12.70
CA GLY A 111 13.60 17.44 11.78
C GLY A 111 15.10 17.23 11.54
N VAL A 112 15.76 16.30 12.24
CA VAL A 112 17.21 16.07 12.13
C VAL A 112 17.52 14.67 11.58
N THR A 113 16.94 13.64 12.16
CA THR A 113 17.22 12.25 11.78
C THR A 113 15.98 11.55 11.24
N VAL A 114 16.24 10.45 10.54
CA VAL A 114 15.20 9.61 9.95
C VAL A 114 14.38 8.96 11.06
N GLN A 115 13.06 9.09 10.93
CA GLN A 115 12.08 8.32 11.67
C GLN A 115 11.71 7.07 10.88
N LEU A 116 11.94 5.91 11.49
CA LEU A 116 11.44 4.62 11.02
C LEU A 116 10.12 4.32 11.73
N ILE A 117 9.05 4.18 10.95
CA ILE A 117 7.69 3.92 11.46
C ILE A 117 7.35 2.49 11.10
N HIS A 118 7.02 1.65 12.08
CA HIS A 118 6.53 0.32 11.76
C HIS A 118 5.19 0.43 11.02
N LYS A 119 4.97 -0.39 9.99
CA LYS A 119 3.77 -0.29 9.16
C LYS A 119 2.44 -0.46 9.92
N SER A 120 2.43 -1.11 11.09
CA SER A 120 1.23 -1.19 11.95
C SER A 120 0.87 0.13 12.64
N GLU A 121 1.80 1.07 12.71
CA GLU A 121 1.67 2.36 13.39
C GLU A 121 1.41 3.51 12.40
N PHE A 122 1.37 3.20 11.10
CA PHE A 122 1.13 4.20 10.05
C PHE A 122 -0.36 4.42 9.83
N ASP A 123 -0.78 5.68 9.90
CA ASP A 123 -2.17 6.13 9.78
C ASP A 123 -2.43 7.05 8.57
N GLY A 124 -1.44 7.21 7.67
CA GLY A 124 -1.54 8.06 6.49
C GLY A 124 -2.09 7.35 5.23
N ASP A 125 -1.86 7.98 4.08
CA ASP A 125 -2.44 7.52 2.80
C ASP A 125 -1.89 6.18 2.31
N ILE A 126 -2.83 5.32 1.90
CA ILE A 126 -2.55 4.00 1.35
C ILE A 126 -3.07 3.90 -0.08
N LYS A 127 -2.32 3.21 -0.95
CA LYS A 127 -2.72 2.92 -2.33
C LYS A 127 -3.37 1.55 -2.49
N GLY A 128 -3.32 0.72 -1.45
CA GLY A 128 -3.86 -0.64 -1.48
C GLY A 128 -3.38 -1.47 -0.30
N TYR A 129 -3.43 -2.79 -0.50
CA TYR A 129 -3.09 -3.78 0.50
C TYR A 129 -2.16 -4.84 -0.09
N GLU A 130 -1.25 -5.34 0.73
CA GLU A 130 -0.49 -6.56 0.46
C GLU A 130 -1.08 -7.71 1.28
N ASP A 131 -1.42 -8.80 0.62
CA ASP A 131 -1.83 -10.06 1.22
C ASP A 131 -0.67 -11.06 1.16
N HIS A 132 -0.14 -11.47 2.32
CA HIS A 132 0.97 -12.42 2.42
C HIS A 132 0.49 -13.77 2.93
N PRO A 133 0.81 -14.90 2.30
CA PRO A 133 0.43 -16.22 2.82
C PRO A 133 0.93 -16.44 4.25
N GLU A 134 0.04 -16.86 5.16
CA GLU A 134 0.39 -16.99 6.59
C GLU A 134 1.41 -18.10 6.85
N GLU A 135 1.29 -19.22 6.13
CA GLU A 135 2.04 -20.45 6.43
C GLU A 135 3.24 -20.66 5.47
N LEU A 136 3.44 -19.79 4.47
CA LEU A 136 4.52 -19.96 3.50
C LEU A 136 5.74 -19.09 3.84
N ILE A 137 6.80 -19.77 4.29
CA ILE A 137 8.13 -19.18 4.50
C ILE A 137 8.71 -18.67 3.17
N GLY A 138 9.38 -17.51 3.21
CA GLY A 138 10.04 -16.93 2.03
C GLY A 138 9.10 -16.61 0.86
N SER A 139 7.80 -16.54 1.12
CA SER A 139 6.81 -16.19 0.10
C SER A 139 6.78 -14.68 -0.12
N ILE A 140 6.50 -14.28 -1.36
CA ILE A 140 6.15 -12.91 -1.69
C ILE A 140 4.64 -12.72 -1.63
N GLY A 141 4.20 -11.53 -1.22
CA GLY A 141 2.79 -11.21 -1.11
C GLY A 141 2.11 -10.90 -2.45
N TYR A 142 0.82 -10.66 -2.38
CA TYR A 142 -0.04 -10.23 -3.48
C TYR A 142 -0.51 -8.81 -3.21
N PHE A 143 -0.48 -7.95 -4.22
CA PHE A 143 -0.96 -6.59 -4.09
C PHE A 143 -2.33 -6.43 -4.74
N SER A 144 -3.26 -5.86 -3.97
CA SER A 144 -4.55 -5.36 -4.45
C SER A 144 -4.61 -3.86 -4.25
N GLU A 145 -4.92 -3.11 -5.30
CA GLU A 145 -5.20 -1.68 -5.18
C GLU A 145 -6.38 -1.43 -4.24
N LYS A 146 -6.36 -0.28 -3.57
CA LYS A 146 -7.46 0.12 -2.71
C LYS A 146 -8.67 0.37 -3.61
N ASP A 147 -9.67 -0.49 -3.48
CA ASP A 147 -10.94 -0.30 -4.15
C ASP A 147 -11.69 0.85 -3.46
N TYR A 148 -11.68 2.02 -4.08
CA TYR A 148 -12.50 3.18 -3.67
C TYR A 148 -13.94 3.07 -4.18
N SER A 149 -14.27 1.98 -4.86
CA SER A 149 -15.62 1.75 -5.33
C SER A 149 -16.51 1.26 -4.21
N GLU A 150 -17.69 1.86 -4.13
CA GLU A 150 -18.76 1.43 -3.26
C GLU A 150 -19.98 1.15 -4.14
N VAL A 151 -20.84 0.24 -3.68
CA VAL A 151 -22.11 -0.02 -4.36
C VAL A 151 -23.12 0.98 -3.83
N TYR A 152 -23.67 1.78 -4.75
CA TYR A 152 -24.70 2.76 -4.44
C TYR A 152 -26.01 2.45 -5.14
N THR A 153 -27.10 2.85 -4.52
CA THR A 153 -28.39 3.00 -5.21
C THR A 153 -28.36 4.31 -5.98
N VAL A 154 -28.52 4.20 -7.30
CA VAL A 154 -28.53 5.29 -8.26
C VAL A 154 -29.97 5.51 -8.72
N HIS A 155 -30.39 6.77 -8.75
CA HIS A 155 -31.70 7.21 -9.19
C HIS A 155 -31.58 7.99 -10.48
N LYS A 156 -32.40 7.64 -11.47
CA LYS A 156 -32.51 8.41 -12.71
C LYS A 156 -33.33 9.66 -12.43
N MET A 157 -32.84 10.81 -12.88
CA MET A 157 -33.55 12.08 -12.75
C MET A 157 -34.46 12.34 -13.96
N ALA A 158 -35.30 13.37 -13.85
CA ALA A 158 -36.15 13.80 -14.96
C ALA A 158 -35.35 14.30 -16.18
N ILE A 159 -34.11 14.73 -15.97
CA ILE A 159 -33.22 15.19 -17.03
C ILE A 159 -32.53 13.98 -17.67
N PRO A 160 -32.55 13.83 -19.00
CA PRO A 160 -31.87 12.75 -19.70
C PRO A 160 -30.38 12.68 -19.34
N ASP A 161 -29.87 11.47 -19.12
CA ASP A 161 -28.49 11.18 -18.70
C ASP A 161 -28.02 11.87 -17.42
N CYS A 162 -28.95 12.32 -16.58
CA CYS A 162 -28.66 12.77 -15.24
C CYS A 162 -29.10 11.70 -14.24
N TYR A 163 -28.18 11.27 -13.40
CA TYR A 163 -28.42 10.27 -12.37
C TYR A 163 -27.82 10.76 -11.05
N GLU A 164 -28.49 10.47 -9.95
CA GLU A 164 -28.07 10.88 -8.61
C GLU A 164 -27.85 9.69 -7.68
N ILE A 165 -26.91 9.85 -6.76
CA ILE A 165 -26.79 9.04 -5.55
C ILE A 165 -27.34 9.92 -4.43
N ILE A 166 -28.49 9.54 -3.87
CA ILE A 166 -29.21 10.35 -2.88
C ILE A 166 -28.28 10.74 -1.73
N GLY A 167 -28.17 12.05 -1.49
CA GLY A 167 -27.35 12.63 -0.43
C GLY A 167 -25.84 12.64 -0.69
N LYS A 168 -25.37 12.22 -1.88
CA LYS A 168 -23.93 12.20 -2.22
C LYS A 168 -23.55 12.98 -3.47
N GLY A 169 -24.44 13.13 -4.46
CA GLY A 169 -24.14 13.85 -5.70
C GLY A 169 -24.59 13.09 -6.95
N TYR A 170 -23.96 13.36 -8.09
CA TYR A 170 -24.39 12.91 -9.41
C TYR A 170 -23.41 11.92 -10.05
N ILE A 171 -23.94 11.05 -10.92
CA ILE A 171 -23.12 10.19 -11.76
C ILE A 171 -22.62 10.99 -12.96
N ARG A 172 -21.31 10.97 -13.17
CA ARG A 172 -20.69 11.46 -14.39
C ARG A 172 -20.91 10.44 -15.51
N VAL A 173 -21.38 10.93 -16.66
CA VAL A 173 -21.57 10.14 -17.88
C VAL A 173 -20.54 10.61 -18.92
N PRO A 174 -19.33 10.04 -18.95
CA PRO A 174 -18.22 10.59 -19.74
C PRO A 174 -18.30 10.24 -21.23
N ASP A 175 -19.02 9.17 -21.59
CA ASP A 175 -19.05 8.62 -22.93
C ASP A 175 -20.42 8.00 -23.26
N LEU A 176 -20.63 7.73 -24.55
CA LEU A 176 -21.87 7.17 -25.07
C LEU A 176 -22.14 5.77 -24.51
N LYS A 177 -21.10 4.95 -24.30
CA LYS A 177 -21.27 3.61 -23.73
C LYS A 177 -21.81 3.66 -22.30
N THR A 178 -21.33 4.60 -21.49
CA THR A 178 -21.84 4.81 -20.13
C THR A 178 -23.27 5.30 -20.16
N SER A 179 -23.62 6.21 -21.08
CA SER A 179 -25.00 6.67 -21.29
C SER A 179 -25.93 5.51 -21.61
N VAL A 180 -25.60 4.69 -22.62
CA VAL A 180 -26.39 3.52 -23.04
C VAL A 180 -26.56 2.52 -21.90
N TYR A 181 -25.46 2.23 -21.20
CA TYR A 181 -25.48 1.35 -20.04
C TYR A 181 -26.44 1.84 -18.95
N LEU A 182 -26.33 3.10 -18.53
CA LEU A 182 -27.15 3.63 -17.44
C LEU A 182 -28.63 3.71 -17.83
N ARG A 183 -28.95 4.06 -19.08
CA ARG A 183 -30.33 4.06 -19.60
C ARG A 183 -30.98 2.67 -19.55
N SER A 184 -30.18 1.60 -19.69
CA SER A 184 -30.68 0.21 -19.68
C SER A 184 -31.12 -0.28 -18.29
N LYS A 185 -30.77 0.42 -17.20
CA LYS A 185 -30.94 -0.06 -15.83
C LYS A 185 -32.28 0.31 -15.18
N GLY A 186 -33.14 1.06 -15.86
CA GLY A 186 -34.40 1.56 -15.31
C GLY A 186 -34.23 2.78 -14.42
N ASP A 187 -35.27 3.12 -13.64
CA ASP A 187 -35.32 4.38 -12.89
C ASP A 187 -34.56 4.35 -11.57
N THR A 188 -34.32 3.17 -11.00
CA THR A 188 -33.54 2.98 -9.78
C THR A 188 -32.79 1.66 -9.84
N PHE A 189 -31.48 1.69 -9.61
CA PHE A 189 -30.62 0.51 -9.74
C PHE A 189 -29.39 0.61 -8.84
N THR A 190 -28.76 -0.53 -8.56
CA THR A 190 -27.49 -0.56 -7.85
C THR A 190 -26.31 -0.54 -8.82
N CYS A 191 -25.29 0.25 -8.51
CA CYS A 191 -24.13 0.41 -9.36
C CYS A 191 -22.87 0.59 -8.51
N ARG A 192 -21.77 -0.04 -8.92
CA ARG A 192 -20.45 0.20 -8.35
C ARG A 192 -19.90 1.54 -8.84
N CYS A 193 -19.66 2.47 -7.93
CA CYS A 193 -19.17 3.81 -8.24
C CYS A 193 -18.02 4.22 -7.34
N ALA A 194 -17.09 5.02 -7.86
CA ALA A 194 -16.06 5.69 -7.07
C ALA A 194 -16.21 7.21 -7.16
N LYS A 195 -15.87 7.92 -6.07
CA LYS A 195 -15.92 9.38 -6.04
C LYS A 195 -14.91 9.96 -7.04
N HIS A 196 -15.38 10.85 -7.92
CA HIS A 196 -14.55 11.53 -8.92
C HIS A 196 -14.17 12.94 -8.46
N SER A 197 -15.15 13.68 -7.94
CA SER A 197 -14.99 14.98 -7.31
C SER A 197 -16.09 15.17 -6.25
N ASP A 198 -16.17 16.34 -5.61
CA ASP A 198 -17.10 16.55 -4.50
C ASP A 198 -18.57 16.31 -4.85
N GLU A 199 -18.97 16.61 -6.08
CA GLU A 199 -20.35 16.42 -6.54
C GLU A 199 -20.51 15.26 -7.53
N PHE A 200 -19.42 14.68 -8.03
CA PHE A 200 -19.47 13.70 -9.13
C PHE A 200 -18.87 12.34 -8.78
N TRP A 201 -19.52 11.30 -9.28
CA TRP A 201 -19.17 9.90 -9.10
C TRP A 201 -19.00 9.22 -10.45
N THR A 202 -18.03 8.32 -10.58
CA THR A 202 -17.77 7.56 -11.81
C THR A 202 -18.20 6.11 -11.62
N VAL A 203 -18.90 5.56 -12.62
CA VAL A 203 -19.31 4.16 -12.67
C VAL A 203 -18.11 3.28 -13.01
N LEU A 204 -17.93 2.20 -12.26
CA LEU A 204 -16.82 1.25 -12.42
C LEU A 204 -17.31 -0.15 -12.80
N GLU A 205 -18.49 -0.23 -13.40
CA GLU A 205 -19.04 -1.46 -13.95
C GLU A 205 -18.29 -1.85 -15.23
N ASN A 206 -18.29 -3.15 -15.54
CA ASN A 206 -17.75 -3.63 -16.81
C ASN A 206 -18.75 -3.36 -17.93
N ILE A 207 -18.70 -2.14 -18.48
CA ILE A 207 -19.60 -1.67 -19.54
C ILE A 207 -19.08 -2.17 -20.90
N PRO A 208 -19.83 -3.01 -21.62
CA PRO A 208 -19.43 -3.46 -22.95
C PRO A 208 -19.37 -2.28 -23.94
N ASP A 209 -18.54 -2.40 -24.97
CA ASP A 209 -18.50 -1.41 -26.05
C ASP A 209 -19.84 -1.41 -26.81
N VAL A 210 -20.20 -0.23 -27.31
CA VAL A 210 -21.42 -0.04 -28.11
C VAL A 210 -21.07 -0.35 -29.56
N GLU A 211 -21.79 -1.28 -30.19
CA GLU A 211 -21.74 -1.56 -31.63
C GLU A 211 -22.24 -0.37 -32.47
#